data_AF-A0A6G3MLZ0-F1
#
_entry.id   AF-A0A6G3MLZ0-F1
#
_cell.length_a   1.000
_cell.length_b   1.000
_cell.length_c   1.000
_cell.angle_alpha   90.00
_cell.angle_beta   90.00
_cell.angle_gamma   90.00
#
_symmetry.space_group_name_H-M   'P 1'
#
loop_
_entity.id
_entity.type
_entity.pdbx_description
1 polymer ?
#
loop_
_entity_poly.entity_id
_entity_poly.type
_entity_poly.pdbx_seq_one_letter_code
_entity_poly.pdbx_strand_id
1 'polypeptide(L)'
;ASKLTQVLRDSFISENSRTCMIANVSPAFSCCENTLNTLRYTDRVKEIEMDKRQENATNNITPKTDDNELALICSKNDNLYNFHKTVDNIFSSEEELYMEHKKIVSDYPKWHNDEENLLFSIENGDQNIDHYVSKLDAIVQERFSSFQKLKNKLND
;
A
#
# COMPACT_ATOMS: atom_id res chain seq x y z
N ALA A 1 -9.38 -30.09 -21.20
CA ALA A 1 -9.03 -30.17 -19.76
C ALA A 1 -7.50 -30.21 -19.64
N SER A 2 -6.92 -29.57 -18.62
CA SER A 2 -5.47 -29.60 -18.40
C SER A 2 -5.03 -30.99 -17.96
N LYS A 3 -3.79 -31.39 -18.28
CA LYS A 3 -3.25 -32.68 -17.86
C LYS A 3 -3.13 -32.78 -16.34
N LEU A 4 -2.86 -31.64 -15.67
CA LEU A 4 -2.88 -31.52 -14.22
C LEU A 4 -4.27 -31.84 -13.64
N THR A 5 -5.35 -31.32 -14.23
CA THR A 5 -6.71 -31.55 -13.74
C THR A 5 -7.24 -32.95 -14.08
N GLN A 6 -6.64 -33.62 -15.06
CA GLN A 6 -6.92 -35.04 -15.34
C GLN A 6 -6.34 -35.94 -14.25
N VAL A 7 -5.12 -35.67 -13.80
CA VAL A 7 -4.45 -36.44 -12.72
C VAL A 7 -5.12 -36.19 -11.37
N LEU A 8 -5.54 -34.95 -11.09
CA LEU A 8 -6.18 -34.58 -9.82
C LEU A 8 -7.68 -34.88 -9.75
N ARG A 9 -8.28 -35.44 -10.82
CA ARG A 9 -9.72 -35.68 -10.90
C ARG A 9 -10.23 -36.48 -9.70
N ASP A 10 -9.55 -37.58 -9.37
CA ASP A 10 -10.01 -38.49 -8.32
C ASP A 10 -9.89 -37.83 -6.93
N SER A 11 -8.91 -36.95 -6.74
CA SER A 11 -8.76 -36.15 -5.52
C SER A 11 -9.89 -35.13 -5.31
N PHE A 12 -10.53 -34.63 -6.38
CA PHE A 12 -11.65 -33.68 -6.27
C PHE A 12 -13.03 -34.36 -6.17
N ILE A 13 -13.14 -35.62 -6.57
CA ILE A 13 -14.41 -36.37 -6.60
C ILE A 13 -14.53 -37.36 -5.43
N SER A 14 -13.41 -37.85 -4.88
CA SER A 14 -13.40 -38.80 -3.78
C SER A 14 -13.98 -38.21 -2.48
N GLU A 15 -14.86 -38.96 -1.83
CA GLU A 15 -15.54 -38.60 -0.57
C GLU A 15 -14.58 -38.43 0.63
N ASN A 16 -13.44 -39.14 0.62
CA ASN A 16 -12.46 -39.10 1.70
C ASN A 16 -11.29 -38.13 1.44
N SER A 17 -11.37 -37.35 0.37
CA SER A 17 -10.31 -36.40 0.01
C SER A 17 -10.57 -35.02 0.64
N ARG A 18 -9.52 -34.41 1.20
CA ARG A 18 -9.54 -33.04 1.72
C ARG A 18 -8.59 -32.19 0.90
N THR A 19 -9.10 -31.10 0.34
CA THR A 19 -8.29 -30.14 -0.42
C THR A 19 -8.14 -28.86 0.38
N CYS A 20 -6.96 -28.24 0.30
CA CYS A 20 -6.72 -26.92 0.85
C CYS A 20 -6.09 -26.07 -0.28
N MET A 21 -6.68 -24.90 -0.54
CA MET A 21 -6.13 -23.92 -1.47
C MET A 21 -5.47 -22.80 -0.67
N ILE A 22 -4.19 -22.54 -0.94
CA ILE A 22 -3.45 -21.40 -0.39
C ILE A 22 -3.28 -20.39 -1.53
N ALA A 23 -3.93 -19.23 -1.40
CA ALA A 23 -3.83 -18.15 -2.37
C ALA A 23 -2.72 -17.18 -1.95
N ASN A 24 -1.68 -17.08 -2.77
CA ASN A 24 -0.58 -16.16 -2.52
C ASN A 24 -0.88 -14.81 -3.21
N VAL A 25 -0.75 -13.72 -2.46
CA VAL A 25 -0.96 -12.36 -2.97
C VAL A 25 0.28 -11.51 -2.72
N SER A 26 0.54 -10.57 -3.63
CA SER A 26 1.61 -9.58 -3.46
C SER A 26 1.04 -8.34 -2.76
N PRO A 27 1.75 -7.77 -1.76
CA PRO A 27 1.32 -6.53 -1.10
C PRO A 27 1.59 -5.28 -1.94
N ALA A 28 2.40 -5.36 -3.00
CA ALA A 28 2.78 -4.21 -3.81
C ALA A 28 1.60 -3.63 -4.61
N PHE A 29 1.46 -2.30 -4.61
CA PHE A 29 0.39 -1.60 -5.33
C PHE A 29 0.41 -1.91 -6.85
N SER A 30 1.60 -2.07 -7.44
CA SER A 30 1.77 -2.44 -8.84
C SER A 30 1.14 -3.80 -9.22
N CYS A 31 0.83 -4.64 -8.22
CA CYS A 31 0.24 -5.96 -8.40
C CYS A 31 -1.27 -6.00 -8.08
N CYS A 32 -1.92 -4.86 -7.89
CA CYS A 32 -3.33 -4.78 -7.45
C CYS A 32 -4.28 -5.62 -8.31
N GLU A 33 -4.19 -5.51 -9.64
CA GLU A 33 -5.03 -6.29 -10.57
C GLU A 33 -4.79 -7.80 -10.46
N ASN A 34 -3.53 -8.23 -10.30
CA ASN A 34 -3.18 -9.64 -10.12
C ASN A 34 -3.74 -10.18 -8.79
N THR A 35 -3.65 -9.38 -7.73
CA THR A 35 -4.20 -9.70 -6.41
C THR A 35 -5.73 -9.83 -6.48
N LEU A 36 -6.43 -8.89 -7.12
CA LEU A 36 -7.90 -8.96 -7.29
C LEU A 36 -8.34 -10.19 -8.10
N ASN A 37 -7.62 -10.54 -9.16
CA ASN A 37 -7.90 -11.74 -9.95
C ASN A 37 -7.72 -13.01 -9.12
N THR A 38 -6.68 -13.06 -8.29
CA THR A 38 -6.43 -14.19 -7.37
C THR A 38 -7.58 -14.31 -6.38
N LEU A 39 -7.94 -13.23 -5.68
CA LEU A 39 -9.02 -13.22 -4.68
C LEU A 39 -10.38 -13.63 -5.26
N ARG A 40 -10.73 -13.13 -6.45
CA ARG A 40 -11.96 -13.52 -7.16
C ARG A 40 -11.97 -15.00 -7.54
N TYR A 41 -10.80 -15.58 -7.84
CA TYR A 41 -10.71 -17.01 -8.11
C TYR A 41 -10.91 -17.82 -6.83
N THR A 42 -10.23 -17.44 -5.74
CA THR A 42 -10.35 -18.13 -4.44
C THR A 42 -11.79 -18.12 -3.93
N ASP A 43 -12.49 -17.00 -4.08
CA ASP A 43 -13.88 -16.85 -3.63
C ASP A 43 -14.82 -17.82 -4.36
N ARG A 44 -14.69 -17.93 -5.69
CA ARG A 44 -15.47 -18.91 -6.48
C ARG A 44 -15.15 -20.37 -6.12
N VAL A 45 -13.92 -20.67 -5.75
CA VAL A 45 -13.52 -22.04 -5.36
C VAL A 45 -14.10 -22.42 -4.00
N LYS A 46 -14.26 -21.45 -3.09
CA LYS A 46 -14.86 -21.66 -1.77
C LYS A 46 -16.32 -22.13 -1.85
N GLU A 47 -17.07 -21.66 -2.82
CA GLU A 47 -18.48 -22.04 -3.03
C GLU A 47 -18.64 -23.52 -3.47
N ILE A 48 -17.66 -24.08 -4.21
CA ILE A 48 -17.70 -25.44 -4.75
C ILE A 48 -17.67 -26.53 -3.64
N GLU A 49 -17.15 -26.21 -2.45
CA GLU A 49 -17.08 -27.16 -1.33
C GLU A 49 -18.38 -27.24 -0.51
N MET A 50 -19.27 -26.26 -0.61
CA MET A 50 -20.50 -26.21 0.21
C MET A 50 -21.60 -27.14 -0.34
N ASP A 51 -21.70 -27.29 -1.66
CA ASP A 51 -22.71 -28.14 -2.30
C ASP A 51 -22.49 -29.65 -2.06
N LYS A 52 -21.25 -30.09 -1.84
CA LYS A 52 -20.94 -31.52 -1.60
C LYS A 52 -21.10 -31.97 -0.15
N ARG A 53 -21.18 -31.04 0.82
CA ARG A 53 -21.30 -31.36 2.26
C ARG A 53 -22.72 -31.31 2.79
N GLN A 54 -23.67 -30.71 2.06
CA GLN A 54 -25.05 -30.57 2.53
C GLN A 54 -25.84 -31.89 2.54
N GLU A 55 -25.40 -32.94 1.84
CA GLU A 55 -26.13 -34.24 1.85
C GLU A 55 -25.79 -35.15 3.05
N ASN A 56 -24.80 -34.85 3.89
CA ASN A 56 -24.38 -35.74 5.00
C ASN A 56 -24.20 -35.05 6.38
N ALA A 57 -24.85 -33.91 6.62
CA ALA A 57 -24.69 -33.13 7.86
C ALA A 57 -25.63 -33.56 9.02
N THR A 58 -25.66 -34.85 9.39
CA THR A 58 -26.23 -35.29 10.68
C THR A 58 -25.20 -35.81 11.69
N ASN A 59 -23.91 -35.86 11.33
CA ASN A 59 -22.86 -36.23 12.28
C ASN A 59 -21.92 -35.05 12.53
N ASN A 60 -22.10 -34.44 13.69
CA ASN A 60 -21.25 -33.40 14.28
C ASN A 60 -19.80 -33.90 14.39
N ILE A 61 -18.99 -33.66 13.35
CA ILE A 61 -17.54 -33.60 13.48
C ILE A 61 -17.20 -32.12 13.63
N THR A 62 -17.35 -31.60 14.84
CA THR A 62 -16.58 -30.42 15.24
C THR A 62 -15.10 -30.81 15.13
N PRO A 63 -14.27 -30.09 14.38
CA PRO A 63 -12.83 -30.29 14.44
C PRO A 63 -12.42 -30.00 15.88
N LYS A 64 -11.99 -31.02 16.63
CA LYS A 64 -11.29 -30.81 17.91
C LYS A 64 -9.90 -30.25 17.58
N THR A 65 -9.84 -28.98 17.19
CA THR A 65 -8.62 -28.19 17.32
C THR A 65 -8.48 -27.89 18.81
N ASP A 66 -7.36 -28.29 19.41
CA ASP A 66 -7.05 -27.90 20.78
C ASP A 66 -7.13 -26.37 20.86
N ASP A 67 -8.02 -25.83 21.69
CA ASP A 67 -8.29 -24.38 21.79
C ASP A 67 -6.99 -23.58 22.03
N ASN A 68 -6.00 -24.22 22.65
CA ASN A 68 -4.64 -23.69 22.85
C ASN A 68 -3.84 -23.51 21.56
N GLU A 69 -3.97 -24.41 20.58
CA GLU A 69 -3.30 -24.30 19.28
C GLU A 69 -3.93 -23.17 18.46
N LEU A 70 -5.26 -23.07 18.49
CA LEU A 70 -5.99 -22.00 17.81
C LEU A 70 -5.64 -20.62 18.39
N ALA A 71 -5.59 -20.51 19.72
CA ALA A 71 -5.18 -19.28 20.41
C ALA A 71 -3.73 -18.88 20.09
N LEU A 72 -2.81 -19.84 20.00
CA LEU A 72 -1.42 -19.60 19.63
C LEU A 72 -1.29 -19.14 18.16
N ILE A 73 -2.07 -19.72 17.25
CA ILE A 73 -2.11 -19.33 15.83
C ILE A 73 -2.65 -17.90 15.70
N CYS A 74 -3.76 -17.58 16.39
CA CYS A 74 -4.31 -16.22 16.42
C CYS A 74 -3.28 -15.20 16.95
N SER A 75 -2.62 -15.51 18.07
CA SER A 75 -1.59 -14.63 18.64
C SER A 75 -0.39 -14.43 17.71
N LYS A 76 0.08 -15.47 17.02
CA LYS A 76 1.15 -15.35 16.02
C LYS A 76 0.71 -14.52 14.82
N ASN A 77 -0.52 -14.68 14.36
CA ASN A 77 -1.08 -13.89 13.26
C ASN A 77 -1.27 -12.42 13.65
N ASP A 78 -1.66 -12.12 14.88
CA ASP A 78 -1.75 -10.74 15.39
C ASP A 78 -0.37 -10.06 15.40
N ASN A 79 0.66 -10.78 15.87
CA ASN A 79 2.03 -10.27 15.83
C ASN A 79 2.52 -10.02 14.41
N LEU A 80 2.19 -10.93 13.48
CA LEU A 80 2.54 -10.79 12.07
C LEU A 80 1.79 -9.61 11.41
N TYR A 81 0.50 -9.44 11.73
CA TYR A 81 -0.29 -8.30 11.27
C TYR A 81 0.28 -6.97 11.77
N ASN A 82 0.62 -6.89 13.05
CA ASN A 82 1.24 -5.70 13.63
C ASN A 82 2.60 -5.41 12.97
N PHE A 83 3.42 -6.44 12.72
CA PHE A 83 4.68 -6.28 12.00
C PHE A 83 4.47 -5.71 10.59
N HIS A 84 3.58 -6.31 9.80
CA HIS A 84 3.29 -5.81 8.46
C HIS A 84 2.74 -4.39 8.47
N LYS A 85 1.86 -4.06 9.41
CA LYS A 85 1.34 -2.70 9.57
C LYS A 85 2.46 -1.70 9.89
N THR A 86 3.40 -2.06 10.77
CA THR A 86 4.57 -1.21 11.07
C THR A 86 5.44 -1.03 9.82
N VAL A 87 5.71 -2.10 9.09
CA VAL A 87 6.50 -2.07 7.85
C VAL A 87 5.83 -1.20 6.79
N ASP A 88 4.53 -1.34 6.57
CA ASP A 88 3.76 -0.54 5.62
C ASP A 88 3.78 0.95 5.99
N ASN A 89 3.64 1.28 7.29
CA ASN A 89 3.75 2.65 7.77
C ASN A 89 5.14 3.24 7.48
N ILE A 90 6.21 2.46 7.68
CA ILE A 90 7.58 2.90 7.39
C ILE A 90 7.72 3.19 5.89
N PHE A 91 7.33 2.25 5.03
CA PHE A 91 7.41 2.45 3.57
C PHE A 91 6.59 3.66 3.10
N SER A 92 5.37 3.83 3.61
CA SER A 92 4.55 5.00 3.30
C SER A 92 5.22 6.30 3.74
N SER A 93 5.81 6.32 4.95
CA SER A 93 6.51 7.51 5.46
C SER A 93 7.76 7.86 4.64
N GLU A 94 8.52 6.85 4.21
CA GLU A 94 9.70 7.00 3.36
C GLU A 94 9.33 7.54 1.97
N GLU A 95 8.26 7.00 1.37
CA GLU A 95 7.74 7.48 0.09
C GLU A 95 7.28 8.93 0.18
N GLU A 96 6.57 9.31 1.25
CA GLU A 96 6.15 10.70 1.46
C GLU A 96 7.34 11.65 1.65
N LEU A 97 8.38 11.24 2.38
CA LEU A 97 9.61 12.01 2.56
C LEU A 97 10.32 12.22 1.21
N TYR A 98 10.45 11.15 0.43
CA TYR A 98 11.02 11.20 -0.91
C TYR A 98 10.24 12.14 -1.84
N MET A 99 8.91 12.06 -1.84
CA MET A 99 8.05 12.91 -2.65
C MET A 99 8.18 14.39 -2.29
N GLU A 100 8.25 14.73 -1.00
CA GLU A 100 8.43 16.12 -0.57
C GLU A 100 9.80 16.66 -1.00
N HIS A 101 10.87 15.89 -0.82
CA HIS A 101 12.20 16.28 -1.28
C HIS A 101 12.25 16.46 -2.80
N LYS A 102 11.68 15.52 -3.56
CA LYS A 102 11.59 15.58 -5.02
C LYS A 102 10.84 16.82 -5.49
N LYS A 103 9.75 17.18 -4.80
CA LYS A 103 8.96 18.38 -5.10
C LYS A 103 9.80 19.65 -4.93
N ILE A 104 10.52 19.78 -3.81
CA ILE A 104 11.41 20.93 -3.58
C ILE A 104 12.44 21.07 -4.70
N VAL A 105 13.07 19.95 -5.09
CA VAL A 105 14.03 19.93 -6.22
C VAL A 105 13.37 20.42 -7.51
N SER A 106 12.12 20.04 -7.76
CA SER A 106 11.35 20.48 -8.92
C SER A 106 10.97 21.96 -8.87
N ASP A 107 10.80 22.56 -7.68
CA ASP A 107 10.37 23.94 -7.50
C ASP A 107 11.55 24.95 -7.61
N TYR A 108 12.80 24.50 -7.43
CA TYR A 108 14.00 25.36 -7.52
C TYR A 108 14.07 26.23 -8.78
N PRO A 109 13.88 25.70 -10.01
CA PRO A 109 13.95 26.52 -11.22
C PRO A 109 12.91 27.64 -11.26
N LYS A 110 11.68 27.37 -10.78
CA LYS A 110 10.62 28.37 -10.66
C LYS A 110 11.08 29.50 -9.75
N TRP A 111 11.49 29.16 -8.53
CA TRP A 111 11.89 30.20 -7.58
C TRP A 111 13.13 30.97 -8.03
N HIS A 112 14.07 30.30 -8.71
CA HIS A 112 15.26 30.96 -9.27
C HIS A 112 14.87 31.99 -10.33
N ASN A 113 14.00 31.60 -11.27
CA ASN A 113 13.48 32.49 -12.31
C ASN A 113 12.67 33.65 -11.71
N ASP A 114 11.87 33.41 -10.68
CA ASP A 114 11.11 34.46 -10.00
C ASP A 114 12.03 35.51 -9.35
N GLU A 115 13.13 35.07 -8.73
CA GLU A 115 14.16 35.98 -8.18
C GLU A 115 14.91 36.75 -9.26
N GLU A 116 15.30 36.07 -10.35
CA GLU A 116 16.00 36.69 -11.48
C GLU A 116 15.15 37.78 -12.13
N ASN A 117 13.85 37.53 -12.30
CA ASN A 117 12.91 38.52 -12.82
C ASN A 117 12.76 39.74 -11.90
N LEU A 118 12.76 39.53 -10.58
CA LEU A 118 12.71 40.63 -9.61
C LEU A 118 13.96 41.52 -9.70
N LEU A 119 15.14 40.91 -9.79
CA LEU A 119 16.40 41.64 -9.96
C LEU A 119 16.43 42.38 -11.29
N PHE A 120 16.06 41.72 -12.38
CA PHE A 120 15.98 42.32 -13.71
C PHE A 120 15.03 43.52 -13.74
N SER A 121 13.91 43.46 -13.02
CA SER A 121 12.95 44.57 -12.97
C SER A 121 13.55 45.82 -12.30
N ILE A 122 14.29 45.63 -11.20
CA ILE A 122 15.02 46.72 -10.53
C ILE A 122 16.13 47.28 -11.43
N GLU A 123 16.91 46.41 -12.07
CA GLU A 123 18.02 46.81 -12.95
C GLU A 123 17.55 47.66 -14.14
N ASN A 124 16.32 47.41 -14.61
CA ASN A 124 15.69 48.19 -15.68
C ASN A 124 14.95 49.45 -15.19
N GLY A 125 15.12 49.83 -13.92
CA GLY A 125 14.64 51.10 -13.39
C GLY A 125 13.24 51.07 -12.77
N ASP A 126 12.69 49.89 -12.45
CA ASP A 126 11.49 49.82 -11.60
C ASP A 126 11.81 50.34 -10.19
N GLN A 127 11.11 51.40 -9.78
CA GLN A 127 11.27 52.03 -8.46
C GLN A 127 10.21 51.56 -7.46
N ASN A 128 9.35 50.59 -7.82
CA ASN A 128 8.32 50.08 -6.93
C ASN A 128 8.89 49.11 -5.89
N ILE A 129 9.53 49.68 -4.86
CA ILE A 129 10.14 48.94 -3.74
C ILE A 129 9.09 48.07 -3.03
N ASP A 130 7.85 48.56 -2.89
CA ASP A 130 6.78 47.82 -2.21
C ASP A 130 6.41 46.52 -2.97
N HIS A 131 6.37 46.59 -4.31
CA HIS A 131 6.15 45.41 -5.14
C HIS A 131 7.28 44.40 -5.00
N TYR A 132 8.53 44.86 -5.05
CA TYR A 132 9.70 44.00 -4.88
C TYR A 132 9.70 43.29 -3.52
N VAL A 133 9.50 44.04 -2.43
CA VAL A 133 9.49 43.49 -1.07
C VAL A 133 8.36 42.46 -0.91
N SER A 134 7.15 42.77 -1.39
CA SER A 134 6.02 41.85 -1.29
C SER A 134 6.25 40.55 -2.07
N LYS A 135 6.82 40.64 -3.28
CA LYS A 135 7.13 39.45 -4.08
C LYS A 135 8.26 38.62 -3.50
N LEU A 136 9.31 39.27 -3.00
CA LEU A 136 10.41 38.59 -2.33
C LEU A 136 9.93 37.85 -1.07
N ASP A 137 9.10 38.50 -0.25
CA ASP A 137 8.49 37.88 0.94
C ASP A 137 7.66 36.64 0.56
N ALA A 138 6.85 36.73 -0.50
CA ALA A 138 6.07 35.58 -0.98
C ALA A 138 6.97 34.40 -1.41
N ILE A 139 8.06 34.65 -2.14
CA ILE A 139 9.01 33.60 -2.57
C ILE A 139 9.70 32.98 -1.34
N VAL A 140 10.16 33.80 -0.41
CA VAL A 140 10.84 33.35 0.81
C VAL A 140 9.89 32.53 1.69
N GLN A 141 8.64 32.96 1.87
CA GLN A 141 7.64 32.22 2.64
C GLN A 141 7.27 30.88 1.99
N GLU A 142 7.12 30.84 0.67
CA GLU A 142 6.86 29.59 -0.07
C GLU A 142 8.00 28.59 0.14
N ARG A 143 9.25 29.04 -0.07
CA ARG A 143 10.46 28.22 0.16
C ARG A 143 10.54 27.72 1.58
N PHE A 144 10.41 28.63 2.56
CA PHE A 144 10.51 28.28 3.98
C PHE A 144 9.47 27.24 4.38
N SER A 145 8.22 27.41 3.92
CA SER A 145 7.13 26.46 4.19
C SER A 145 7.44 25.07 3.66
N SER A 146 7.97 24.96 2.44
CA SER A 146 8.36 23.67 1.83
C SER A 146 9.52 23.03 2.59
N PHE A 147 10.57 23.78 2.94
CA PHE A 147 11.68 23.24 3.73
C PHE A 147 11.26 22.84 5.15
N GLN A 148 10.34 23.58 5.77
CA GLN A 148 9.82 23.24 7.10
C GLN A 148 9.03 21.92 7.06
N LYS A 149 8.22 21.68 6.03
CA LYS A 149 7.52 20.41 5.83
C LYS A 149 8.51 19.25 5.71
N LEU A 150 9.53 19.39 4.87
CA LEU A 150 10.57 18.38 4.72
C LEU A 150 11.30 18.12 6.04
N LYS A 151 11.64 19.19 6.78
CA LYS A 151 12.31 19.09 8.08
C LYS A 151 11.46 18.37 9.12
N ASN A 152 10.15 18.61 9.16
CA ASN A 152 9.25 17.89 10.05
C ASN A 152 9.26 16.39 9.72
N LYS A 153 9.12 16.04 8.43
CA LYS A 153 9.18 14.64 7.97
C LYS A 153 10.52 13.93 8.21
N LEU A 154 11.62 14.66 8.31
CA LEU A 154 12.95 14.09 8.65
C LEU A 154 13.10 13.79 10.15
N ASN A 155 12.31 14.44 11.00
CA ASN A 155 12.38 14.30 12.45
C ASN A 155 11.26 13.42 13.02
N ASP A 156 10.28 13.04 12.20
CA ASP A 156 9.22 12.06 12.52
C ASP A 156 9.76 10.62 12.36
#